data_AF-A0A3D3WS25-F1
#
_entry.id   AF-A0A3D3WS25-F1
#
_cell.length_a   1.000
_cell.length_b   1.000
_cell.length_c   1.000
_cell.angle_alpha   90.00
_cell.angle_beta   90.00
_cell.angle_gamma   90.00
#
_symmetry.space_group_name_H-M   'P 1'
#
loop_
_entity.id
_entity.type
_entity.pdbx_description
1 polymer ?
#
loop_
_entity_poly.entity_id
_entity_poly.type
_entity_poly.pdbx_seq_one_letter_code
_entity_poly.pdbx_strand_id
1 'polypeptide(L)'
;AGRANDFYFSFDQDLFWQLSTWRMAAGQAFYSLSIGLALLITYGSYTPKGINIISSSIAVVATNSFVSIMAGLMVFPIVFTFGIAPDTGSQLSFTAFPAVFGELTGGRAIGIVFFALLFMAAFTSCTGGLAVVLAPIRDEFQLPRWAAATVSVAIVTLIGVPSALSFTSVSLTVGDRPFLDMMDQVTGSGVVLAAGVVGAALIAWLIPNAELLAAMNSRVSHP
;
A
#
# COMPACT_ATOMS: atom_id res chain seq x y z
N ALA A 1 -23.17 -5.52 -14.91
CA ALA A 1 -23.10 -4.10 -14.49
C ALA A 1 -23.95 -3.82 -13.24
N GLY A 2 -25.27 -4.10 -13.24
CA GLY A 2 -26.16 -3.79 -12.09
C GLY A 2 -25.64 -4.21 -10.72
N ARG A 3 -25.37 -5.52 -10.51
CA ARG A 3 -24.84 -6.03 -9.23
C ARG A 3 -23.51 -5.40 -8.78
N ALA A 4 -22.66 -5.00 -9.72
CA ALA A 4 -21.38 -4.37 -9.40
C ALA A 4 -21.57 -2.91 -8.97
N ASN A 5 -22.51 -2.20 -9.60
CA ASN A 5 -22.87 -0.84 -9.22
C ASN A 5 -23.53 -0.83 -7.84
N ASP A 6 -24.43 -1.79 -7.61
CA ASP A 6 -25.06 -1.99 -6.30
C ASP A 6 -24.00 -2.31 -5.25
N PHE A 7 -23.09 -3.25 -5.50
CA PHE A 7 -22.02 -3.58 -4.56
C PHE A 7 -21.08 -2.40 -4.26
N TYR A 8 -20.70 -1.62 -5.27
CA TYR A 8 -19.69 -0.58 -5.11
C TYR A 8 -20.23 0.75 -4.54
N PHE A 9 -21.48 1.09 -4.83
CA PHE A 9 -22.06 2.38 -4.46
C PHE A 9 -23.26 2.30 -3.53
N SER A 10 -23.85 1.13 -3.29
CA SER A 10 -24.92 1.03 -2.31
C SER A 10 -24.37 1.23 -0.91
N PHE A 11 -25.10 2.02 -0.12
CA PHE A 11 -24.78 2.26 1.26
C PHE A 11 -25.39 1.16 2.13
N ASP A 12 -24.54 0.40 2.80
CA ASP A 12 -24.93 -0.58 3.80
C ASP A 12 -24.80 0.03 5.21
N GLN A 13 -25.95 0.31 5.83
CA GLN A 13 -26.01 0.91 7.15
C GLN A 13 -25.47 -0.01 8.25
N ASP A 14 -25.62 -1.33 8.11
CA ASP A 14 -25.18 -2.29 9.11
C ASP A 14 -23.65 -2.40 9.11
N LEU A 15 -23.02 -2.32 7.94
CA LEU A 15 -21.56 -2.25 7.82
C LEU A 15 -21.00 -0.92 8.34
N PHE A 16 -21.72 0.19 8.16
CA PHE A 16 -21.26 1.51 8.59
C PHE A 16 -21.07 1.62 10.12
N TRP A 17 -21.95 0.99 10.90
CA TRP A 17 -21.88 1.01 12.35
C TRP A 17 -20.88 0.01 12.94
N GLN A 18 -20.30 -0.87 12.12
CA GLN A 18 -19.30 -1.81 12.58
C GLN A 18 -17.92 -1.14 12.72
N LEU A 19 -17.34 -1.24 13.92
CA LEU A 19 -15.99 -0.72 14.18
C LEU A 19 -14.92 -1.37 13.29
N SER A 20 -15.12 -2.63 12.90
CA SER A 20 -14.24 -3.36 11.99
C SER A 20 -14.11 -2.65 10.64
N THR A 21 -15.19 -2.12 10.09
CA THR A 21 -15.22 -1.38 8.81
C THR A 21 -14.30 -0.17 8.86
N TRP A 22 -14.43 0.64 9.91
CA TRP A 22 -13.59 1.83 10.11
C TRP A 22 -12.12 1.48 10.33
N ARG A 23 -11.84 0.42 11.09
CA ARG A 23 -10.48 -0.07 11.30
C ARG A 23 -9.83 -0.52 9.99
N MET A 24 -10.55 -1.29 9.17
CA MET A 24 -10.06 -1.75 7.86
C MET A 24 -9.87 -0.59 6.89
N ALA A 25 -10.82 0.35 6.83
CA ALA A 25 -10.72 1.55 5.98
C ALA A 25 -9.53 2.44 6.38
N ALA A 26 -9.33 2.68 7.69
CA ALA A 26 -8.21 3.46 8.18
C ALA A 26 -6.86 2.76 7.90
N GLY A 27 -6.77 1.45 8.17
CA GLY A 27 -5.57 0.68 7.85
C GLY A 27 -5.22 0.73 6.35
N GLN A 28 -6.22 0.56 5.49
CA GLN A 28 -6.03 0.65 4.04
C GLN A 28 -5.60 2.06 3.59
N ALA A 29 -6.16 3.12 4.17
CA ALA A 29 -5.76 4.48 3.87
C ALA A 29 -4.30 4.77 4.24
N PHE A 30 -3.87 4.30 5.42
CA PHE A 30 -2.49 4.48 5.88
C PHE A 30 -1.50 3.67 5.03
N TYR A 31 -1.83 2.41 4.74
CA TYR A 31 -1.00 1.55 3.90
C TYR A 31 -0.88 2.10 2.47
N SER A 32 -2.00 2.48 1.86
CA SER A 32 -2.04 3.00 0.50
C SER A 32 -1.26 4.32 0.35
N LEU A 33 -1.24 5.16 1.40
CA LEU A 33 -0.46 6.40 1.43
C LEU A 33 0.96 6.22 2.00
N SER A 34 1.36 5.00 2.35
CA SER A 34 2.66 4.68 2.96
C SER A 34 2.94 5.43 4.29
N ILE A 35 1.89 5.77 5.03
CA ILE A 35 1.97 6.43 6.35
C ILE A 35 2.22 5.36 7.41
N GLY A 36 3.16 5.58 8.33
CA GLY A 36 3.49 4.61 9.39
C GLY A 36 4.54 3.55 8.99
N LEU A 37 4.99 3.55 7.73
CA LEU A 37 6.04 2.67 7.20
C LEU A 37 7.45 3.29 7.22
N ALA A 38 7.62 4.50 7.77
CA ALA A 38 8.85 5.31 7.69
C ALA A 38 9.34 5.66 6.26
N LEU A 39 8.62 5.25 5.21
CA LEU A 39 8.93 5.54 3.81
C LEU A 39 8.95 7.03 3.52
N LEU A 40 7.90 7.75 3.93
CA LEU A 40 7.81 9.20 3.70
C LEU A 40 8.85 9.99 4.49
N ILE A 41 9.27 9.51 5.66
CA ILE A 41 10.37 10.11 6.44
C ILE A 41 11.69 9.92 5.69
N THR A 42 11.95 8.71 5.20
CA THR A 42 13.14 8.36 4.42
C THR A 42 13.21 9.21 3.15
N TYR A 43 12.11 9.33 2.40
CA TYR A 43 12.06 10.15 1.18
C TYR A 43 12.14 11.66 1.49
N GLY A 44 11.52 12.09 2.59
CA GLY A 44 11.63 13.45 3.10
C GLY A 44 13.08 13.85 3.40
N SER A 45 13.89 12.94 3.93
CA SER A 45 15.31 13.19 4.23
C SER A 45 16.15 13.55 3.00
N TYR A 46 15.74 13.11 1.81
CA TYR A 46 16.39 13.41 0.53
C TYR A 46 15.76 14.58 -0.22
N THR A 47 14.69 15.18 0.31
CA THR A 47 13.94 16.23 -0.37
C THR A 47 14.70 17.57 -0.28
N PRO A 48 14.97 18.26 -1.41
CA PRO A 48 15.61 19.57 -1.41
C PRO A 48 14.82 20.62 -0.61
N LYS A 49 15.54 21.55 0.01
CA LYS A 49 14.93 22.71 0.67
C LYS A 49 14.17 23.57 -0.37
N GLY A 50 12.96 24.01 -0.03
CA GLY A 50 12.13 24.90 -0.86
C GLY A 50 10.94 24.22 -1.55
N ILE A 51 10.80 22.90 -1.45
CA ILE A 51 9.61 22.18 -1.93
C ILE A 51 8.45 22.38 -0.95
N ASN A 52 7.28 22.74 -1.48
CA ASN A 52 6.04 22.85 -0.70
C ASN A 52 5.46 21.44 -0.46
N ILE A 53 5.68 20.92 0.74
CA ILE A 53 5.29 19.57 1.14
C ILE A 53 3.76 19.42 1.14
N ILE A 54 3.00 20.48 1.48
CA ILE A 54 1.54 20.45 1.52
C ILE A 54 0.98 20.20 0.12
N SER A 55 1.40 21.00 -0.86
CA SER A 55 0.93 20.88 -2.24
C SER A 55 1.28 19.50 -2.84
N SER A 56 2.51 19.02 -2.60
CA SER A 56 2.92 17.67 -3.01
C SER A 56 2.08 16.58 -2.36
N SER A 57 1.79 16.71 -1.06
CA SER A 57 0.98 15.72 -0.33
C SER A 57 -0.46 15.66 -0.86
N ILE A 58 -1.08 16.82 -1.14
CA ILE A 58 -2.42 16.87 -1.73
C ILE A 58 -2.44 16.20 -3.11
N ALA A 59 -1.44 16.47 -3.96
CA ALA A 59 -1.35 15.86 -5.28
C ALA A 59 -1.20 14.32 -5.20
N VAL A 60 -0.39 13.82 -4.27
CA VAL A 60 -0.23 12.38 -4.02
C VAL A 60 -1.55 11.75 -3.57
N VAL A 61 -2.22 12.33 -2.56
CA VAL A 61 -3.49 11.81 -2.03
C VAL A 61 -4.58 11.80 -3.11
N ALA A 62 -4.71 12.88 -3.87
CA ALA A 62 -5.71 12.99 -4.93
C ALA A 62 -5.47 11.96 -6.04
N THR A 63 -4.23 11.83 -6.51
CA THR A 63 -3.87 10.87 -7.57
C THR A 63 -4.07 9.44 -7.10
N ASN A 64 -3.62 9.10 -5.89
CA ASN A 64 -3.77 7.77 -5.32
C ASN A 64 -5.24 7.37 -5.13
N SER A 65 -6.07 8.29 -4.62
CA SER A 65 -7.50 8.05 -4.42
C SER A 65 -8.23 7.89 -5.75
N PHE A 66 -7.89 8.72 -6.74
CA PHE A 66 -8.46 8.64 -8.08
C PHE A 66 -8.18 7.27 -8.73
N VAL A 67 -6.91 6.83 -8.71
CA VAL A 67 -6.51 5.52 -9.26
C VAL A 67 -7.21 4.38 -8.52
N SER A 68 -7.33 4.46 -7.19
CA SER A 68 -8.01 3.44 -6.38
C SER A 68 -9.50 3.32 -6.74
N ILE A 69 -10.18 4.44 -6.95
CA ILE A 69 -11.59 4.44 -7.38
C ILE A 69 -11.74 3.84 -8.78
N MET A 70 -10.87 4.21 -9.72
CA MET A 70 -10.86 3.63 -11.07
C MET A 70 -10.61 2.12 -11.05
N ALA A 71 -9.68 1.66 -10.19
CA ALA A 71 -9.42 0.23 -10.02
C ALA A 71 -10.64 -0.52 -9.49
N GLY A 72 -11.34 0.02 -8.48
CA GLY A 72 -12.60 -0.56 -7.98
C GLY A 72 -13.68 -0.67 -9.06
N LEU A 73 -13.86 0.40 -9.84
CA LEU A 73 -14.81 0.42 -10.96
C LEU A 73 -14.47 -0.56 -12.08
N MET A 74 -13.20 -0.91 -12.25
CA MET A 74 -12.76 -1.94 -13.19
C MET A 74 -12.95 -3.36 -12.62
N VAL A 75 -12.53 -3.58 -11.37
CA VAL A 75 -12.44 -4.91 -10.76
C VAL A 75 -13.82 -5.48 -10.43
N PHE A 76 -14.72 -4.73 -9.79
CA PHE A 76 -16.00 -5.31 -9.34
C PHE A 76 -16.89 -5.81 -10.49
N PRO A 77 -17.05 -5.09 -11.62
CA PRO A 77 -17.79 -5.62 -12.76
C PRO A 77 -17.23 -6.94 -13.28
N ILE A 78 -15.91 -7.09 -13.31
CA ILE A 78 -15.25 -8.33 -13.70
C ILE A 78 -15.63 -9.44 -12.72
N VAL A 79 -15.40 -9.21 -11.43
CA VAL A 79 -15.62 -10.20 -10.36
C VAL A 79 -17.04 -10.73 -10.38
N PHE A 80 -18.05 -9.86 -10.50
CA PHE A 80 -19.45 -10.29 -10.58
C PHE A 80 -19.85 -10.94 -11.91
N THR A 81 -19.20 -10.59 -13.02
CA THR A 81 -19.47 -11.20 -14.33
C THR A 81 -18.99 -12.65 -14.37
N PHE A 82 -17.82 -12.93 -13.79
CA PHE A 82 -17.22 -14.26 -13.75
C PHE A 82 -17.60 -15.08 -12.51
N GLY A 83 -18.48 -14.55 -11.65
CA GLY A 83 -18.92 -15.24 -10.43
C GLY A 83 -17.81 -15.46 -9.40
N ILE A 84 -16.78 -14.61 -9.42
CA ILE A 84 -15.65 -14.66 -8.48
C ILE A 84 -16.10 -14.00 -7.18
N ALA A 85 -15.69 -14.54 -6.03
CA ALA A 85 -15.99 -13.94 -4.75
C ALA A 85 -15.09 -12.69 -4.52
N PRO A 86 -15.64 -11.51 -4.18
CA PRO A 86 -14.89 -10.26 -4.05
C PRO A 86 -13.97 -10.23 -2.82
N ASP A 87 -14.11 -11.17 -1.90
CA ASP A 87 -13.40 -11.26 -0.62
C ASP A 87 -12.20 -12.23 -0.64
N THR A 88 -11.74 -12.64 -1.84
CA THR A 88 -10.57 -13.53 -2.02
C THR A 88 -9.22 -12.85 -1.80
N GLY A 89 -9.21 -11.60 -1.35
CA GLY A 89 -8.03 -10.88 -0.90
C GLY A 89 -6.94 -10.77 -1.97
N SER A 90 -5.72 -11.15 -1.59
CA SER A 90 -4.51 -11.03 -2.43
C SER A 90 -4.56 -11.85 -3.74
N GLN A 91 -5.44 -12.86 -3.82
CA GLN A 91 -5.62 -13.67 -5.02
C GLN A 91 -6.53 -13.03 -6.07
N LEU A 92 -7.39 -12.07 -5.69
CA LEU A 92 -8.45 -11.54 -6.55
C LEU A 92 -7.95 -11.06 -7.91
N SER A 93 -6.84 -10.32 -7.92
CA SER A 93 -6.22 -9.82 -9.17
C SER A 93 -5.69 -10.95 -10.06
N PHE A 94 -5.23 -12.04 -9.46
CA PHE A 94 -4.65 -13.19 -10.19
C PHE A 94 -5.70 -14.21 -10.63
N THR A 95 -6.95 -14.07 -10.21
CA THR A 95 -8.07 -14.88 -10.70
C THR A 95 -8.98 -14.08 -11.63
N ALA A 96 -9.30 -12.83 -11.27
CA ALA A 96 -10.26 -11.99 -11.99
C ALA A 96 -9.74 -11.52 -13.35
N PHE A 97 -8.53 -10.97 -13.40
CA PHE A 97 -7.99 -10.44 -14.66
C PHE A 97 -7.69 -11.52 -15.70
N PRO A 98 -7.07 -12.66 -15.35
CA PRO A 98 -6.88 -13.74 -16.32
C PRO A 98 -8.19 -14.29 -16.90
N ALA A 99 -9.25 -14.37 -16.10
CA ALA A 99 -10.57 -14.81 -16.58
C ALA A 99 -11.10 -13.89 -17.69
N VAL A 100 -10.99 -12.56 -17.50
CA VAL A 100 -11.41 -11.56 -18.51
C VAL A 100 -10.55 -11.65 -19.77
N PHE A 101 -9.23 -11.74 -19.60
CA PHE A 101 -8.32 -11.82 -20.74
C PHE A 101 -8.53 -13.11 -21.56
N GLY A 102 -9.08 -14.16 -20.97
CA GLY A 102 -9.48 -15.38 -21.69
C GLY A 102 -10.63 -15.16 -22.68
N GLU A 103 -11.55 -14.25 -22.38
CA GLU A 103 -12.73 -13.95 -23.21
C GLU A 103 -12.47 -12.90 -24.29
N LEU A 104 -11.37 -12.14 -24.19
CA LEU A 104 -11.04 -11.09 -25.15
C LEU A 104 -10.28 -11.65 -26.37
N THR A 105 -10.72 -11.27 -27.57
CA THR A 105 -9.91 -11.46 -28.78
C THR A 105 -8.58 -10.73 -28.63
N GLY A 106 -7.46 -11.46 -28.65
CA GLY A 106 -6.14 -10.89 -28.37
C GLY A 106 -5.82 -10.68 -26.89
N GLY A 107 -6.64 -11.19 -25.97
CA GLY A 107 -6.49 -10.99 -24.53
C GLY A 107 -5.18 -11.50 -23.95
N ARG A 108 -4.51 -12.48 -24.57
CA ARG A 108 -3.13 -12.87 -24.20
C ARG A 108 -2.15 -11.70 -24.30
N ALA A 109 -2.21 -10.89 -25.36
CA ALA A 109 -1.32 -9.75 -25.53
C ALA A 109 -1.63 -8.65 -24.49
N ILE A 110 -2.92 -8.40 -24.26
CA ILE A 110 -3.39 -7.46 -23.23
C ILE A 110 -2.92 -7.92 -21.84
N GLY A 111 -3.06 -9.20 -21.52
CA GLY A 111 -2.62 -9.78 -20.25
C GLY A 111 -1.12 -9.65 -20.02
N ILE A 112 -0.29 -9.90 -21.05
CA ILE A 112 1.16 -9.69 -20.95
C ILE A 112 1.49 -8.23 -20.61
N VAL A 113 0.88 -7.28 -21.31
CA VAL A 113 1.10 -5.84 -21.04
C VAL A 113 0.60 -5.46 -19.65
N PHE A 114 -0.59 -5.92 -19.26
CA PHE A 114 -1.18 -5.64 -17.96
C PHE A 114 -0.30 -6.15 -16.81
N PHE A 115 0.11 -7.42 -16.85
CA PHE A 115 0.94 -8.00 -15.79
C PHE A 115 2.36 -7.43 -15.80
N ALA A 116 2.90 -7.01 -16.95
CA ALA A 116 4.16 -6.27 -17.00
C ALA A 116 4.06 -4.91 -16.30
N LEU A 117 2.97 -4.17 -16.53
CA LEU A 117 2.71 -2.89 -15.85
C LEU A 117 2.47 -3.10 -14.36
N LEU A 118 1.69 -4.12 -13.98
CA LEU A 118 1.45 -4.49 -12.59
C LEU A 118 2.76 -4.84 -11.88
N PHE A 119 3.63 -5.62 -12.54
CA PHE A 119 4.97 -5.93 -12.03
C PHE A 119 5.81 -4.67 -11.84
N MET A 120 5.85 -3.76 -12.82
CA MET A 120 6.61 -2.50 -12.70
C MET A 120 6.08 -1.61 -11.56
N ALA A 121 4.76 -1.56 -11.36
CA ALA A 121 4.15 -0.84 -10.26
C ALA A 121 4.56 -1.45 -8.90
N ALA A 122 4.45 -2.78 -8.76
CA ALA A 122 4.88 -3.50 -7.56
C ALA A 122 6.39 -3.38 -7.30
N PHE A 123 7.20 -3.48 -8.36
CA PHE A 123 8.65 -3.36 -8.29
C PHE A 123 9.08 -1.98 -7.78
N THR A 124 8.47 -0.91 -8.30
CA THR A 124 8.73 0.46 -7.85
C THR A 124 8.42 0.63 -6.36
N SER A 125 7.29 0.09 -5.90
CA SER A 125 6.94 0.09 -4.47
C SER A 125 7.97 -0.67 -3.61
N CYS A 126 8.43 -1.83 -4.08
CA CYS A 126 9.48 -2.62 -3.40
C CYS A 126 10.80 -1.85 -3.29
N THR A 127 11.22 -1.13 -4.33
CA THR A 127 12.46 -0.33 -4.27
C THR A 127 12.38 0.78 -3.22
N GLY A 128 11.20 1.39 -3.04
CA GLY A 128 10.96 2.36 -1.97
C GLY A 128 10.98 1.73 -0.60
N GLY A 129 10.26 0.62 -0.41
CA GLY A 129 10.27 -0.13 0.85
C GLY A 129 11.68 -0.59 1.25
N LEU A 130 12.50 -1.01 0.29
CA LEU A 130 13.89 -1.40 0.54
C LEU A 130 14.74 -0.22 1.05
N ALA A 131 14.45 1.01 0.61
CA ALA A 131 15.16 2.19 1.10
C ALA A 131 14.97 2.41 2.61
N VAL A 132 13.79 2.05 3.15
CA VAL A 132 13.48 2.14 4.59
C VAL A 132 14.34 1.19 5.41
N VAL A 133 14.65 0.01 4.88
CA VAL A 133 15.51 -0.98 5.56
C VAL A 133 16.99 -0.63 5.34
N LEU A 134 17.34 -0.19 4.14
CA LEU A 134 18.70 0.14 3.74
C LEU A 134 19.26 1.33 4.51
N ALA A 135 18.48 2.42 4.65
CA ALA A 135 18.93 3.65 5.29
C ALA A 135 19.49 3.44 6.71
N PRO A 136 18.74 2.84 7.67
CA PRO A 136 19.26 2.61 9.02
C PRO A 136 20.43 1.63 9.05
N ILE A 137 20.43 0.57 8.22
CA ILE A 137 21.57 -0.36 8.14
C ILE A 137 22.83 0.37 7.70
N ARG A 138 22.70 1.25 6.70
CA ARG A 138 23.83 2.02 6.19
C ARG A 138 24.31 3.04 7.21
N ASP A 139 23.40 3.75 7.85
CA ASP A 139 23.74 4.85 8.76
C ASP A 139 24.34 4.33 10.08
N GLU A 140 23.84 3.20 10.61
CA GLU A 140 24.34 2.62 11.86
C GLU A 140 25.63 1.82 11.65
N PHE A 141 25.70 0.98 10.61
CA PHE A 141 26.86 0.10 10.38
C PHE A 141 27.91 0.70 9.43
N GLN A 142 27.68 1.92 8.91
CA GLN A 142 28.59 2.65 8.03
C GLN A 142 29.04 1.83 6.80
N LEU A 143 28.17 0.95 6.31
CA LEU A 143 28.46 0.07 5.18
C LEU A 143 28.41 0.83 3.84
N PRO A 144 29.18 0.39 2.82
CA PRO A 144 29.00 0.91 1.47
C PRO A 144 27.59 0.53 0.96
N ARG A 145 27.00 1.42 0.14
CA ARG A 145 25.60 1.30 -0.31
C ARG A 145 25.24 -0.06 -0.91
N TRP A 146 26.16 -0.66 -1.69
CA TRP A 146 25.93 -1.96 -2.31
C TRP A 146 25.83 -3.07 -1.26
N ALA A 147 26.67 -3.07 -0.23
CA ALA A 147 26.65 -4.06 0.84
C ALA A 147 25.38 -3.92 1.69
N ALA A 148 25.02 -2.68 2.08
CA ALA A 148 23.78 -2.42 2.81
C ALA A 148 22.54 -2.85 2.00
N ALA A 149 22.54 -2.62 0.68
CA ALA A 149 21.47 -3.08 -0.21
C ALA A 149 21.38 -4.61 -0.26
N THR A 150 22.51 -5.31 -0.45
CA THR A 150 22.53 -6.79 -0.48
C THR A 150 22.03 -7.38 0.84
N VAL A 151 22.46 -6.84 1.97
CA VAL A 151 22.00 -7.28 3.30
C VAL A 151 20.50 -7.02 3.46
N SER A 152 20.02 -5.84 3.07
CA SER A 152 18.59 -5.50 3.14
C SER A 152 17.74 -6.47 2.29
N VAL A 153 18.17 -6.74 1.06
CA VAL A 153 17.49 -7.70 0.17
C VAL A 153 17.49 -9.10 0.76
N ALA A 154 18.62 -9.56 1.31
CA ALA A 154 18.71 -10.88 1.93
C ALA A 154 17.76 -11.01 3.13
N ILE A 155 17.71 -10.01 4.02
CA ILE A 155 16.81 -9.99 5.18
C ILE A 155 15.35 -9.98 4.74
N VAL A 156 14.96 -9.07 3.85
CA VAL A 156 13.58 -8.95 3.37
C VAL A 156 13.14 -10.22 2.64
N THR A 157 14.02 -10.80 1.81
CA THR A 157 13.72 -12.06 1.11
C THR A 157 13.53 -13.20 2.09
N LEU A 158 14.44 -13.36 3.06
CA LEU A 158 14.37 -14.44 4.05
C LEU A 158 13.09 -14.37 4.88
N ILE A 159 12.73 -13.17 5.36
CA ILE A 159 11.50 -12.94 6.13
C ILE A 159 10.25 -13.07 5.24
N GLY A 160 10.36 -12.79 3.94
CA GLY A 160 9.27 -12.90 2.97
C GLY A 160 8.99 -14.33 2.48
N VAL A 161 9.91 -15.29 2.68
CA VAL A 161 9.73 -16.69 2.21
C VAL A 161 8.42 -17.33 2.72
N PRO A 162 8.06 -17.24 4.02
CA PRO A 162 6.79 -17.79 4.51
C PRO A 162 5.57 -17.22 3.79
N SER A 163 5.56 -15.91 3.52
CA SER A 163 4.50 -15.24 2.77
C SER A 163 4.44 -15.73 1.31
N ALA A 164 5.59 -15.91 0.66
CA ALA A 164 5.66 -16.44 -0.70
C ALA A 164 5.16 -17.90 -0.79
N LEU A 165 5.40 -18.71 0.25
CA LEU A 165 4.98 -20.11 0.31
C LEU A 165 3.49 -20.30 0.64
N SER A 166 2.80 -19.26 1.10
CA SER A 166 1.37 -19.31 1.47
C SER A 166 0.49 -19.78 0.30
N PHE A 167 0.83 -19.27 -0.89
CA PHE A 167 0.32 -19.56 -2.24
C PHE A 167 0.56 -20.96 -2.83
N THR A 168 1.48 -21.73 -2.24
CA THR A 168 2.09 -22.86 -2.93
C THR A 168 1.52 -24.19 -2.47
N SER A 169 2.03 -25.30 -3.00
CA SER A 169 1.67 -26.65 -2.56
C SER A 169 1.96 -26.91 -1.07
N VAL A 170 2.81 -26.11 -0.44
CA VAL A 170 3.08 -26.16 1.01
C VAL A 170 1.90 -25.60 1.82
N SER A 171 1.11 -24.69 1.23
CA SER A 171 -0.08 -24.08 1.84
C SER A 171 0.15 -23.58 3.26
N LEU A 172 1.21 -22.76 3.45
CA LEU A 172 1.55 -22.26 4.77
C LEU A 172 0.43 -21.36 5.31
N THR A 173 -0.18 -21.79 6.41
CA THR A 173 -1.35 -21.16 7.04
C THR A 173 -1.09 -20.90 8.52
N VAL A 174 -1.76 -19.88 9.05
CA VAL A 174 -1.80 -19.56 10.48
C VAL A 174 -3.26 -19.52 10.89
N GLY A 175 -3.71 -20.58 11.59
CA GLY A 175 -5.14 -20.84 11.75
C GLY A 175 -5.77 -21.19 10.40
N ASP A 176 -6.92 -20.60 10.09
CA ASP A 176 -7.65 -20.86 8.85
C ASP A 176 -7.29 -19.91 7.69
N ARG A 177 -6.22 -19.12 7.84
CA ARG A 177 -5.83 -18.10 6.86
C ARG A 177 -4.43 -18.32 6.31
N PRO A 178 -4.19 -18.04 5.02
CA PRO A 178 -2.86 -18.00 4.43
C PRO A 178 -1.93 -17.08 5.22
N PHE A 179 -0.67 -17.48 5.39
CA PHE A 179 0.30 -16.69 6.16
C PHE A 179 0.46 -15.27 5.60
N LEU A 180 0.47 -15.10 4.27
CA LEU A 180 0.50 -13.78 3.62
C LEU A 180 -0.66 -12.88 4.09
N ASP A 181 -1.89 -13.40 4.06
CA ASP A 181 -3.08 -12.61 4.42
C ASP A 181 -3.07 -12.26 5.93
N MET A 182 -2.54 -13.14 6.77
CA MET A 182 -2.34 -12.85 8.19
C MET A 182 -1.32 -11.72 8.40
N MET A 183 -0.17 -11.79 7.70
CA MET A 183 0.85 -10.75 7.78
C MET A 183 0.34 -9.40 7.25
N ASP A 184 -0.47 -9.40 6.20
CA ASP A 184 -1.10 -8.20 5.66
C ASP A 184 -2.08 -7.57 6.67
N GLN A 185 -2.93 -8.37 7.31
CA GLN A 185 -3.86 -7.87 8.31
C GLN A 185 -3.16 -7.33 9.57
N VAL A 186 -2.13 -8.01 10.05
CA VAL A 186 -1.40 -7.59 11.25
C VAL A 186 -0.52 -6.39 10.94
N THR A 187 0.34 -6.52 9.93
CA THR A 187 1.38 -5.52 9.63
C THR A 187 0.84 -4.43 8.72
N GLY A 188 0.30 -4.79 7.56
CA GLY A 188 -0.19 -3.88 6.53
C GLY A 188 -1.36 -3.01 6.99
N SER A 189 -2.18 -3.49 7.93
CA SER A 189 -3.28 -2.71 8.51
C SER A 189 -3.00 -2.28 9.95
N GLY A 190 -2.80 -3.21 10.87
CA GLY A 190 -2.74 -2.93 12.31
C GLY A 190 -1.51 -2.13 12.74
N VAL A 191 -0.30 -2.65 12.47
CA VAL A 191 0.96 -2.01 12.87
C VAL A 191 1.13 -0.67 12.19
N VAL A 192 0.86 -0.60 10.88
CA VAL A 192 0.94 0.63 10.08
C VAL A 192 0.03 1.73 10.62
N LEU A 193 -1.23 1.40 10.95
CA LEU A 193 -2.16 2.34 11.55
C LEU A 193 -1.67 2.83 12.92
N ALA A 194 -1.26 1.91 13.79
CA ALA A 194 -0.76 2.25 15.12
C ALA A 194 0.51 3.14 15.04
N ALA A 195 1.48 2.76 14.21
CA ALA A 195 2.71 3.49 14.01
C ALA A 195 2.45 4.90 13.43
N GLY A 196 1.53 5.02 12.47
CA GLY A 196 1.17 6.32 11.90
C GLY A 196 0.49 7.25 12.91
N VAL A 197 -0.46 6.74 13.70
CA VAL A 197 -1.16 7.53 14.73
C VAL A 197 -0.22 7.95 15.85
N VAL A 198 0.55 6.99 16.39
CA VAL A 198 1.53 7.27 17.46
C VAL A 198 2.61 8.22 16.95
N GLY A 199 3.15 8.00 15.75
CA GLY A 199 4.15 8.87 15.15
C GLY A 199 3.64 10.30 14.97
N ALA A 200 2.42 10.48 14.46
CA ALA A 200 1.80 11.79 14.32
C ALA A 200 1.58 12.47 15.68
N ALA A 201 1.09 11.73 16.69
CA ALA A 201 0.88 12.25 18.03
C ALA A 201 2.19 12.69 18.70
N LEU A 202 3.25 11.91 18.58
CA LEU A 202 4.57 12.24 19.11
C LEU A 202 5.15 13.49 18.44
N ILE A 203 5.06 13.60 17.11
CA ILE A 203 5.51 14.78 16.37
C ILE A 203 4.73 16.03 16.82
N ALA A 204 3.41 15.93 16.91
CA ALA A 204 2.55 17.05 17.31
C ALA A 204 2.76 17.49 18.76
N TRP A 205 3.15 16.56 19.66
CA TRP A 205 3.42 16.88 21.06
C TRP A 205 4.84 17.45 21.25
N LEU A 206 5.84 16.85 20.60
CA LEU A 206 7.25 17.15 20.87
C LEU A 206 7.77 18.36 20.09
N ILE A 207 7.22 18.63 18.90
CA ILE A 207 7.73 19.70 18.03
C ILE A 207 6.82 20.94 18.14
N PRO A 208 7.38 22.13 18.45
CA PRO A 208 6.59 23.36 18.47
C PRO A 208 5.93 23.67 17.13
N ASN A 209 4.68 24.14 17.15
CA ASN A 209 3.90 24.47 15.95
C ASN A 209 4.64 25.41 14.98
N ALA A 210 5.42 26.37 15.50
CA ALA A 210 6.19 27.31 14.68
C ALA A 210 7.27 26.62 13.84
N GLU A 211 7.98 25.65 14.42
CA GLU A 211 9.00 24.88 13.72
C GLU A 211 8.38 23.95 12.68
N LEU A 212 7.22 23.36 13.00
CA LEU A 212 6.50 22.47 12.10
C LEU A 212 6.00 23.22 10.86
N LEU A 213 5.41 24.40 11.04
CA LEU A 213 4.97 25.27 9.93
C LEU A 213 6.15 25.76 9.07
N ALA A 214 7.27 26.11 9.70
CA ALA A 214 8.49 26.47 8.98
C ALA A 214 9.03 25.29 8.15
N ALA A 215 9.04 24.08 8.71
CA ALA A 215 9.52 22.86 8.05
C ALA A 215 8.64 22.44 6.86
N MET A 216 7.32 22.69 6.92
CA MET A 216 6.38 22.36 5.84
C MET A 216 6.56 23.22 4.58
N ASN A 217 7.45 24.22 4.61
CA ASN A 217 7.60 25.22 3.53
C ASN A 217 6.25 25.82 3.13
N SER A 218 5.30 25.88 4.07
CA SER A 218 4.14 26.72 3.88
C SER A 218 4.68 28.13 3.89
N ARG A 219 4.75 28.75 2.70
CA ARG A 219 4.69 30.20 2.60
C ARG A 219 3.34 30.62 3.16
N VAL A 220 3.18 30.59 4.48
CA VAL A 220 2.20 31.43 5.14
C VAL A 220 2.82 32.80 5.03
N SER A 221 2.45 33.50 3.95
CA SER A 221 2.45 34.95 3.93
C SER A 221 1.74 35.41 5.20
N HIS A 222 2.51 35.70 6.24
CA HIS A 222 2.01 36.50 7.35
C HIS A 222 1.88 37.95 6.85
N PRO A 223 0.86 38.67 7.38
CA PRO A 223 0.04 39.66 6.67
C PRO A 223 0.76 40.91 6.17
#